data_AF-A0A917QPQ1-F1
#
_entry.id   AF-A0A917QPQ1-F1
#
_cell.length_a   1.000
_cell.length_b   1.000
_cell.length_c   1.000
_cell.angle_alpha   90.00
_cell.angle_beta   90.00
_cell.angle_gamma   90.00
#
_symmetry.space_group_name_H-M   'P 1'
#
loop_
_entity.id
_entity.type
_entity.pdbx_description
1 polymer ?
#
loop_
_entity_poly.entity_id
_entity_poly.type
_entity_poly.pdbx_seq_one_letter_code
_entity_poly.pdbx_strand_id
1 'polypeptide(L)'
;MTQPSHDDHAPRLLWAWDAETPAGDGARGVTRARDDARRELLAALDGMPAQSQGVIRAARLDTFASPEPGYAYGAVTLSAYRDDTGKTVVRSGPRPAKP
;
A
#
# COMPACT_ATOMS: atom_id res chain seq x y z
N MET A 1 -43.20 0.54 -5.69
CA MET A 1 -42.24 -0.32 -4.96
C MET A 1 -40.86 0.12 -5.38
N THR A 2 -40.13 0.77 -4.48
CA THR A 2 -38.83 1.37 -4.78
C THR A 2 -37.77 0.27 -4.79
N GLN A 3 -37.21 0.02 -5.96
CA GLN A 3 -36.10 -0.90 -6.17
C GLN A 3 -34.91 -0.43 -5.30
N PRO A 4 -34.33 -1.24 -4.41
CA PRO A 4 -33.13 -0.83 -3.71
C PRO A 4 -32.00 -0.80 -4.75
N SER A 5 -31.48 0.40 -5.01
CA SER A 5 -30.30 0.59 -5.85
C SER A 5 -29.13 -0.14 -5.21
N HIS A 6 -28.92 -1.38 -5.65
CA HIS A 6 -27.76 -2.18 -5.31
C HIS A 6 -26.58 -1.68 -6.15
N ASP A 7 -26.11 -0.46 -5.88
CA ASP A 7 -24.89 0.11 -6.46
C ASP A 7 -23.66 -0.22 -5.57
N ASP A 8 -23.72 -1.30 -4.79
CA ASP A 8 -22.62 -1.75 -3.91
C ASP A 8 -21.67 -2.76 -4.60
N HIS A 9 -21.87 -3.02 -5.91
CA HIS A 9 -21.08 -3.99 -6.68
C HIS A 9 -19.92 -3.38 -7.47
N ALA A 10 -19.68 -2.06 -7.38
CA ALA A 10 -18.46 -1.50 -7.91
C ALA A 10 -17.30 -1.92 -6.98
N PRO A 11 -16.30 -2.66 -7.48
CA PRO A 11 -15.12 -2.96 -6.68
C PRO A 11 -14.47 -1.66 -6.25
N ARG A 12 -14.59 -1.34 -4.96
CA ARG A 12 -13.97 -0.14 -4.41
C ARG A 12 -12.47 -0.31 -4.53
N LEU A 13 -11.85 0.48 -5.41
CA LEU A 13 -10.40 0.54 -5.52
C LEU A 13 -9.85 1.02 -4.18
N LEU A 14 -8.98 0.24 -3.58
CA LEU A 14 -8.29 0.52 -2.33
C LEU A 14 -6.80 0.72 -2.62
N TRP A 15 -6.10 1.25 -1.61
CA TRP A 15 -4.68 1.54 -1.67
C TRP A 15 -3.99 0.86 -0.50
N ALA A 16 -3.25 -0.20 -0.81
CA ALA A 16 -2.45 -0.92 0.16
C ALA A 16 -1.07 -0.28 0.24
N TRP A 17 -0.58 -0.04 1.45
CA TRP A 17 0.76 0.41 1.72
C TRP A 17 1.48 -0.63 2.57
N ASP A 18 2.79 -0.73 2.35
CA ASP A 18 3.67 -1.68 3.00
C ASP A 18 5.01 -1.00 3.21
N ALA A 19 5.60 -1.15 4.39
CA ALA A 19 6.91 -0.66 4.74
C ALA A 19 7.68 -1.77 5.45
N GLU A 20 8.87 -2.10 4.96
CA GLU A 20 9.76 -3.11 5.51
C GLU A 20 11.13 -2.51 5.85
N THR A 21 11.69 -2.99 6.95
CA THR A 21 13.10 -2.83 7.30
C THR A 21 13.96 -3.83 6.52
N PRO A 22 15.28 -3.63 6.45
CA PRO A 22 16.18 -4.61 5.83
C PRO A 22 16.15 -6.01 6.47
N ALA A 23 15.72 -6.10 7.74
CA ALA A 23 15.62 -7.35 8.49
C ALA A 23 14.31 -8.14 8.19
N GLY A 24 13.36 -7.52 7.48
CA GLY A 24 12.07 -8.13 7.13
C GLY A 24 10.92 -7.77 8.09
N ASP A 25 11.19 -7.07 9.20
CA ASP A 25 10.15 -6.48 10.05
C ASP A 25 9.51 -5.27 9.36
N GLY A 26 8.20 -5.07 9.56
CA GLY A 26 7.49 -4.03 8.83
C GLY A 26 6.10 -3.69 9.34
N ALA A 27 5.49 -2.70 8.71
CA ALA A 27 4.12 -2.27 8.93
C ALA A 27 3.39 -2.22 7.59
N ARG A 28 2.12 -2.61 7.59
CA ARG A 28 1.28 -2.64 6.39
C ARG A 28 -0.14 -2.24 6.72
N GLY A 29 -0.83 -1.67 5.74
CA GLY A 29 -2.22 -1.27 5.89
C GLY A 29 -2.92 -1.07 4.55
N VAL A 30 -4.23 -0.91 4.61
CA VAL A 30 -5.08 -0.64 3.45
C VAL A 30 -5.96 0.56 3.75
N THR A 31 -6.03 1.50 2.81
CA THR A 31 -6.83 2.71 2.93
C THR A 31 -7.71 2.89 1.70
N ARG A 32 -8.72 3.76 1.80
CA ARG A 32 -9.64 4.08 0.70
C ARG A 32 -9.11 5.16 -0.25
N ALA A 33 -8.11 5.93 0.18
CA ALA A 33 -7.55 7.04 -0.59
C ALA A 33 -6.03 6.88 -0.75
N ARG A 34 -5.53 7.18 -1.95
CA ARG A 34 -4.10 7.07 -2.27
C ARG A 34 -3.25 7.99 -1.39
N ASP A 35 -3.74 9.19 -1.11
CA ASP A 35 -3.05 10.17 -0.27
C ASP A 35 -2.95 9.73 1.20
N ASP A 36 -3.98 9.05 1.73
CA ASP A 36 -3.92 8.47 3.07
C ASP A 36 -2.89 7.34 3.13
N ALA A 37 -2.92 6.40 2.18
CA ALA A 37 -1.88 5.37 2.07
C ALA A 37 -0.46 5.97 2.00
N ARG A 38 -0.30 7.11 1.31
CA ARG A 38 0.99 7.81 1.23
C ARG A 38 1.39 8.43 2.56
N ARG A 39 0.46 9.07 3.28
CA ARG A 39 0.72 9.64 4.61
C ARG A 39 1.14 8.55 5.59
N GLU A 40 0.39 7.44 5.64
CA GLU A 40 0.68 6.30 6.50
C GLU A 40 2.03 5.66 6.17
N LEU A 41 2.34 5.45 4.89
CA LEU A 41 3.63 4.92 4.46
C LEU A 41 4.80 5.81 4.91
N LEU A 42 4.67 7.13 4.73
CA LEU A 42 5.72 8.07 5.12
C LEU A 42 5.90 8.13 6.64
N ALA A 43 4.80 8.10 7.39
CA ALA A 43 4.84 8.05 8.85
C ALA A 43 5.49 6.74 9.35
N ALA A 44 5.15 5.60 8.74
CA ALA A 44 5.78 4.32 9.05
C ALA A 44 7.29 4.34 8.77
N LEU A 45 7.70 4.83 7.59
CA LEU A 45 9.11 4.94 7.24
C LEU A 45 9.88 5.91 8.14
N ASP A 46 9.23 6.97 8.64
CA ASP A 46 9.85 7.92 9.56
C ASP A 46 10.14 7.31 10.96
N GLY A 47 9.44 6.24 11.34
CA GLY A 47 9.78 5.45 12.52
C GLY A 47 10.82 4.35 12.29
N MET A 48 11.19 4.07 11.04
CA MET A 48 12.03 2.93 10.67
C MET A 48 13.51 3.30 10.47
N PRO A 49 14.45 2.34 10.63
CA PRO A 49 15.87 2.58 10.39
C PRO A 49 16.17 2.97 8.93
N ALA A 50 17.38 3.49 8.70
CA ALA A 50 17.89 3.71 7.34
C ALA A 50 17.81 2.43 6.49
N GLN A 51 17.74 2.59 5.18
CA GLN A 51 17.59 1.51 4.18
C GLN A 51 16.25 0.76 4.26
N SER A 52 15.33 1.19 5.13
CA SER A 52 13.94 0.74 5.09
C SER A 52 13.25 1.27 3.85
N GLN A 53 12.24 0.56 3.39
CA GLN A 53 11.57 0.85 2.15
C GLN A 53 10.11 0.49 2.21
N GLY A 54 9.33 1.07 1.32
CA GLY A 54 7.94 0.71 1.23
C GLY A 54 7.33 1.08 -0.10
N VAL A 55 6.12 0.58 -0.30
CA VAL A 55 5.41 0.64 -1.56
C VAL A 55 3.93 0.89 -1.33
N ILE A 56 3.31 1.58 -2.27
CA ILE A 56 1.85 1.68 -2.38
C ILE A 56 1.44 0.94 -3.64
N ARG A 57 0.49 0.03 -3.50
CA ARG A 57 -0.09 -0.74 -4.59
C ARG A 57 -1.60 -0.59 -4.59
N ALA A 58 -2.20 -0.63 -5.78
CA ALA A 58 -3.65 -0.74 -5.89
C ALA A 58 -4.07 -2.08 -5.24
N ALA A 59 -5.18 -2.06 -4.51
CA ALA A 59 -5.77 -3.25 -3.92
C ALA A 59 -7.26 -3.28 -4.26
N ARG A 60 -7.79 -4.48 -4.45
CA ARG A 60 -9.21 -4.71 -4.60
C ARG A 60 -9.61 -5.76 -3.59
N LEU A 61 -10.66 -5.49 -2.82
CA LEU A 61 -11.25 -6.51 -1.97
C LEU A 61 -11.96 -7.51 -2.89
N ASP A 62 -11.48 -8.75 -2.88
CA ASP A 62 -12.10 -9.86 -3.58
C ASP A 62 -12.90 -10.68 -2.57
N THR A 63 -14.19 -10.36 -2.46
CA THR A 63 -15.11 -11.01 -1.52
C THR A 63 -15.44 -12.45 -1.90
N PHE A 64 -15.08 -12.86 -3.11
CA PHE A 64 -15.30 -14.21 -3.65
C PHE A 64 -14.02 -15.05 -3.66
N ALA A 65 -12.89 -14.51 -3.16
CA ALA A 65 -11.68 -15.29 -2.97
C ALA A 65 -11.99 -16.47 -2.02
N SER A 66 -11.54 -17.66 -2.40
CA SER A 66 -11.71 -18.90 -1.64
C SER A 66 -10.32 -19.39 -1.21
N PRO A 67 -10.12 -19.81 0.06
CA PRO A 67 -11.13 -20.16 1.07
C PRO A 67 -11.72 -18.97 1.85
N GLU A 68 -11.10 -17.78 1.79
CA GLU A 68 -11.53 -16.59 2.54
C GLU A 68 -11.39 -15.32 1.70
N PRO A 69 -12.25 -14.30 1.91
CA PRO A 69 -12.15 -13.03 1.21
C PRO A 69 -10.78 -12.38 1.45
N GLY A 70 -10.15 -11.94 0.37
CA GLY A 70 -8.77 -11.45 0.37
C GLY A 70 -8.59 -10.19 -0.44
N TYR A 71 -7.41 -9.58 -0.32
CA TYR A 71 -7.03 -8.46 -1.17
C TYR A 71 -6.27 -8.95 -2.40
N ALA A 72 -6.82 -8.69 -3.58
CA ALA A 72 -6.07 -8.80 -4.82
C ALA A 72 -5.20 -7.54 -4.99
N TYR A 73 -3.89 -7.70 -4.91
CA TYR A 73 -2.94 -6.60 -5.05
C TYR A 73 -2.53 -6.43 -6.51
N GLY A 74 -2.67 -5.20 -7.02
CA GLY A 74 -2.22 -4.80 -8.35
C GLY A 74 -0.79 -4.26 -8.35
N ALA A 75 -0.46 -3.54 -9.43
CA ALA A 75 0.86 -2.95 -9.61
C ALA A 75 1.21 -1.90 -8.54
N VAL A 76 2.52 -1.78 -8.24
CA VAL A 76 3.07 -0.72 -7.41
C VAL A 76 2.94 0.61 -8.14
N THR A 77 2.33 1.59 -7.48
CA THR A 77 2.11 2.94 -8.02
C THR A 77 3.03 3.98 -7.42
N LEU A 78 3.60 3.70 -6.25
CA LEU A 78 4.55 4.56 -5.56
C LEU A 78 5.49 3.68 -4.75
N SER A 79 6.75 4.04 -4.74
CA SER A 79 7.77 3.47 -3.86
C SER A 79 8.40 4.58 -3.03
N ALA A 80 8.81 4.25 -1.83
CA ALA A 80 9.56 5.13 -0.96
C ALA A 80 10.69 4.35 -0.31
N TYR A 81 11.81 5.00 -0.06
CA TYR A 81 12.91 4.42 0.71
C TYR A 81 13.51 5.46 1.63
N ARG A 82 14.01 5.00 2.78
CA ARG A 82 14.77 5.81 3.70
C ARG A 82 16.24 5.70 3.35
N ASP A 83 16.86 6.82 3.00
CA ASP A 83 18.28 6.85 2.69
C ASP A 83 19.14 6.79 3.97
N ASP A 84 20.45 6.64 3.78
CA ASP A 84 21.44 6.56 4.85
C ASP A 84 21.58 7.86 5.67
N THR A 85 20.99 8.97 5.19
CA THR A 85 20.93 10.25 5.92
C THR A 85 19.67 10.36 6.80
N GLY A 86 18.82 9.34 6.80
CA GLY A 86 17.56 9.32 7.53
C GLY A 86 16.42 10.05 6.82
N LYS A 87 16.62 10.50 5.58
CA LYS A 87 15.60 11.17 4.78
C LYS A 87 14.80 10.15 3.96
N THR A 88 13.48 10.34 3.90
CA THR A 88 12.60 9.51 3.06
C THR A 88 12.51 10.10 1.66
N VAL A 89 12.89 9.30 0.66
CA VAL A 89 12.83 9.63 -0.76
C VAL A 89 11.65 8.90 -1.39
N VAL A 90 10.77 9.65 -2.04
CA VAL A 90 9.56 9.12 -2.71
C VAL A 90 9.79 9.08 -4.22
N ARG A 91 9.40 7.96 -4.84
CA ARG A 91 9.46 7.76 -6.29
C ARG A 91 8.11 7.26 -6.80
N SER A 92 7.65 7.81 -7.92
CA SER A 92 6.50 7.26 -8.64
C SER A 92 6.95 6.06 -9.47
N GLY A 93 6.23 4.95 -9.39
CA GLY A 93 6.56 3.72 -10.13
C GLY A 93 7.17 2.59 -9.27
N PRO A 94 7.50 1.46 -9.92
CA PRO A 94 7.94 0.24 -9.26
C PRO A 94 9.22 0.46 -8.45
N ARG A 95 9.38 -0.35 -7.41
CA ARG A 95 10.56 -0.34 -6.55
C ARG A 95 11.81 -0.62 -7.41
N PRO A 96 12.88 0.20 -7.30
CA PRO A 96 14.13 -0.12 -7.98
C PRO A 96 14.66 -1.46 -7.46
N ALA A 97 15.15 -2.31 -8.37
CA ALA A 97 15.89 -3.50 -7.96
C ALA A 97 17.08 -3.06 -7.09
N LYS A 98 17.31 -3.77 -5.97
CA LYS A 98 18.56 -3.57 -5.18
C LYS A 98 19.75 -3.70 -6.16
N PRO A 99 20.75 -2.79 -6.08
CA PRO A 99 21.99 -2.95 -6.83
C PRO A 99 22.74 -4.21 -6.39
#